data_AF-A0A9D8JAA0-F1
#
_entry.id   AF-A0A9D8JAA0-F1
#
_cell.length_a   1.000
_cell.length_b   1.000
_cell.length_c   1.000
_cell.angle_alpha   90.00
_cell.angle_beta   90.00
_cell.angle_gamma   90.00
#
_symmetry.space_group_name_H-M   'P 1'
#
loop_
_entity.id
_entity.type
_entity.pdbx_description
1 polymer ?
#
loop_
_entity_poly.entity_id
_entity_poly.type
_entity_poly.pdbx_seq_one_letter_code
_entity_poly.pdbx_strand_id
1 'polypeptide(L)'
;METPLLKIDSIRRCLTRVSEMASLNPTFSDQNALDVTILNLQRACEQALDLANWVCAYRNLSVPRTSREVFTILENAGILSPLLATNMRRMIGFRNIAIHEYQKN
;
A
#
# COMPACT_ATOMS: atom_id res chain seq x y z
N MET A 1 9.40 -13.55 11.72
CA MET A 1 9.31 -12.27 11.01
C MET A 1 9.38 -12.59 9.53
N GLU A 2 8.35 -12.29 8.73
CA GLU A 2 8.46 -12.44 7.27
C GLU A 2 9.62 -11.58 6.75
N THR A 3 10.37 -12.11 5.78
CA THR A 3 11.50 -11.37 5.21
C THR A 3 10.99 -10.20 4.36
N PRO A 4 11.71 -9.06 4.31
CA PRO A 4 11.37 -7.93 3.44
C PRO A 4 11.15 -8.32 1.97
N LEU A 5 11.84 -9.37 1.52
CA LEU A 5 11.70 -9.93 0.17
C LEU A 5 10.30 -10.49 -0.09
N LEU A 6 9.70 -11.21 0.86
CA LEU A 6 8.34 -11.72 0.73
C LEU A 6 7.32 -10.59 0.62
N LYS A 7 7.54 -9.48 1.32
CA LYS A 7 6.68 -8.29 1.23
C LYS A 7 6.77 -7.64 -0.15
N ILE A 8 7.98 -7.46 -0.67
CA ILE A 8 8.20 -6.91 -2.02
C ILE A 8 7.53 -7.78 -3.08
N ASP A 9 7.70 -9.10 -2.98
CA ASP A 9 7.10 -10.07 -3.90
C ASP A 9 5.56 -10.07 -3.82
N SER A 10 5.01 -9.97 -2.60
CA SER A 10 3.56 -9.81 -2.38
C SER A 10 3.01 -8.52 -3.00
N ILE A 11 3.69 -7.39 -2.82
CA ILE A 11 3.31 -6.10 -3.44
C ILE A 11 3.28 -6.25 -4.96
N ARG A 12 4.32 -6.83 -5.57
CA ARG A 12 4.40 -7.03 -7.02
C ARG A 12 3.23 -7.86 -7.54
N ARG A 13 2.94 -9.02 -6.92
CA ARG A 13 1.80 -9.84 -7.30
C ARG A 13 0.47 -9.10 -7.20
N CYS A 14 0.26 -8.35 -6.11
CA CYS A 14 -0.97 -7.57 -5.94
C CYS A 14 -1.13 -6.54 -7.05
N LEU A 15 -0.07 -5.81 -7.39
CA LEU A 15 -0.10 -4.83 -8.49
C LEU A 15 -0.33 -5.49 -9.85
N THR A 16 0.31 -6.64 -10.12
CA THR A 16 0.04 -7.41 -11.34
C THR A 16 -1.43 -7.79 -11.44
N ARG A 17 -2.05 -8.30 -10.38
CA ARG A 17 -3.47 -8.66 -10.36
C ARG A 17 -4.38 -7.45 -10.60
N VAL A 18 -4.06 -6.30 -10.03
CA VAL A 18 -4.80 -5.05 -10.28
C VAL A 18 -4.70 -4.65 -11.75
N SER A 19 -3.50 -4.68 -12.33
CA SER A 19 -3.31 -4.34 -13.75
C SER A 19 -4.02 -5.32 -14.69
N GLU A 20 -4.03 -6.62 -14.39
CA GLU A 20 -4.76 -7.62 -15.15
C GLU A 20 -6.27 -7.36 -15.12
N MET A 21 -6.84 -7.10 -13.93
CA MET A 21 -8.27 -6.81 -13.81
C MET A 21 -8.66 -5.52 -14.53
N ALA A 22 -7.85 -4.47 -14.41
CA ALA A 22 -8.07 -3.21 -15.13
C ALA A 22 -8.00 -3.38 -16.66
N SER A 23 -7.13 -4.27 -17.15
CA SER A 23 -7.00 -4.55 -18.58
C SER A 23 -8.17 -5.36 -19.12
N LEU A 24 -8.65 -6.34 -18.34
CA LEU A 24 -9.77 -7.20 -18.73
C LEU A 24 -11.12 -6.49 -18.57
N ASN A 25 -11.25 -5.59 -17.59
CA ASN A 25 -12.50 -4.91 -17.26
C ASN A 25 -12.27 -3.39 -17.05
N PRO A 26 -11.98 -2.61 -18.11
CA PRO A 26 -11.60 -1.19 -17.98
C PRO A 26 -12.68 -0.30 -17.35
N THR A 27 -13.95 -0.69 -17.48
CA THR A 27 -15.10 0.01 -16.89
C THR A 27 -15.39 -0.41 -15.45
N PHE A 28 -14.74 -1.45 -14.93
CA PHE A 28 -15.05 -2.09 -13.64
C PHE A 28 -16.55 -2.36 -13.43
N SER A 29 -17.27 -2.68 -14.50
CA SER A 29 -18.71 -2.99 -14.46
C SER A 29 -19.00 -4.41 -13.93
N ASP A 30 -17.98 -5.28 -13.92
CA ASP A 30 -18.05 -6.59 -13.27
C ASP A 30 -17.68 -6.45 -11.79
N GLN A 31 -18.62 -6.82 -10.91
CA GLN A 31 -18.42 -6.77 -9.47
C GLN A 31 -17.22 -7.63 -9.04
N ASN A 32 -17.03 -8.82 -9.62
CA ASN A 32 -15.91 -9.67 -9.26
C ASN A 32 -14.55 -9.02 -9.58
N ALA A 33 -14.45 -8.34 -10.73
CA ALA A 33 -13.24 -7.62 -11.11
C ALA A 33 -12.96 -6.45 -10.15
N LEU A 34 -13.99 -5.75 -9.70
CA LEU A 34 -13.89 -4.67 -8.71
C LEU A 34 -13.42 -5.22 -7.36
N ASP A 35 -14.02 -6.30 -6.88
CA ASP A 35 -13.71 -6.96 -5.61
C ASP A 35 -12.25 -7.41 -5.56
N VAL A 36 -11.80 -8.11 -6.61
CA VAL A 36 -10.41 -8.56 -6.75
C VAL A 36 -9.46 -7.36 -6.76
N THR A 37 -9.82 -6.28 -7.44
CA THR A 37 -8.99 -5.07 -7.52
C THR A 37 -8.84 -4.41 -6.16
N ILE A 38 -9.94 -4.18 -5.45
CA ILE A 38 -9.93 -3.54 -4.12
C ILE A 38 -9.14 -4.39 -3.12
N LEU A 39 -9.36 -5.71 -3.11
CA LEU A 39 -8.64 -6.63 -2.23
C LEU A 39 -7.12 -6.56 -2.46
N ASN A 40 -6.67 -6.58 -3.73
CA ASN A 40 -5.24 -6.53 -4.04
C ASN A 40 -4.64 -5.14 -3.77
N LEU A 41 -5.37 -4.06 -3.99
CA LEU A 41 -4.93 -2.72 -3.60
C LEU A 41 -4.76 -2.60 -2.08
N GLN A 42 -5.72 -3.10 -1.31
CA GLN A 42 -5.62 -3.12 0.16
C GLN A 42 -4.37 -3.89 0.61
N ARG A 43 -4.18 -5.11 0.09
CA ARG A 43 -3.02 -5.95 0.43
C ARG A 43 -1.70 -5.28 0.05
N ALA A 44 -1.61 -4.67 -1.13
CA ALA A 44 -0.40 -3.93 -1.54
C ALA A 44 -0.09 -2.78 -0.57
N CYS A 45 -1.13 -2.02 -0.15
CA CYS A 45 -0.97 -0.93 0.81
C CYS A 45 -0.47 -1.42 2.18
N GLU A 46 -1.02 -2.52 2.68
CA GLU A 46 -0.61 -3.14 3.95
C GLU A 46 0.84 -3.64 3.90
N GLN A 47 1.22 -4.36 2.84
CA GLN A 47 2.59 -4.86 2.69
C GLN A 47 3.61 -3.73 2.52
N ALA A 48 3.24 -2.64 1.83
CA ALA A 48 4.08 -1.46 1.71
C ALA A 48 4.29 -0.76 3.06
N LEU A 49 3.24 -0.64 3.87
CA LEU A 49 3.31 -0.08 5.22
C LEU A 49 4.17 -0.94 6.14
N ASP A 50 4.00 -2.26 6.11
CA ASP A 50 4.80 -3.19 6.91
C ASP A 50 6.28 -3.12 6.53
N LEU A 51 6.59 -3.05 5.24
CA LEU A 51 7.95 -2.88 4.76
C LEU A 51 8.54 -1.55 5.23
N ALA A 52 7.77 -0.47 5.18
CA ALA A 52 8.18 0.84 5.66
C ALA A 52 8.47 0.83 7.18
N ASN A 53 7.61 0.17 7.97
CA ASN A 53 7.83 -0.03 9.40
C ASN A 53 9.09 -0.86 9.68
N TRP A 54 9.30 -1.94 8.90
CA TRP A 54 10.51 -2.75 9.01
C TRP A 54 11.76 -1.91 8.72
N VAL A 55 11.74 -1.04 7.71
CA VAL A 55 12.86 -0.14 7.42
C VAL A 55 13.11 0.83 8.57
N CYS A 56 12.07 1.42 9.16
CA CYS A 56 12.23 2.28 10.34
C CYS A 56 12.92 1.55 11.50
N ALA A 57 12.50 0.31 11.79
CA ALA A 57 13.11 -0.52 12.83
C ALA A 57 14.55 -0.89 12.49
N TYR A 58 14.81 -1.34 11.26
CA TYR A 58 16.14 -1.76 10.81
C TYR A 58 17.16 -0.61 10.79
N ARG A 59 16.69 0.62 10.53
CA ARG A 59 17.51 1.83 10.54
C ARG A 59 17.53 2.55 11.89
N ASN A 60 16.89 1.98 12.92
CA ASN A 60 16.78 2.55 14.26
C ASN A 60 16.26 3.99 14.24
N LEU A 61 15.25 4.26 13.40
CA LEU A 61 14.59 5.57 13.30
C LEU A 61 13.57 5.75 14.44
N SER A 62 12.97 6.94 14.51
CA SER A 62 11.91 7.23 15.46
C SER A 62 10.73 6.26 15.33
N VAL A 63 10.05 5.99 16.45
CA VAL A 63 8.88 5.12 16.48
C VAL A 63 7.66 5.87 15.93
N PRO A 64 7.06 5.40 14.82
CA PRO A 64 5.85 6.02 14.26
C PRO A 64 4.65 5.79 15.18
N ARG A 65 3.83 6.83 15.37
CA ARG A 65 2.55 6.78 16.10
C ARG A 65 1.35 6.53 15.18
N THR A 66 1.51 6.81 13.89
CA THR A 66 0.47 6.58 12.88
C THR A 66 1.05 5.99 11.60
N SER A 67 0.22 5.32 10.80
CA SER A 67 0.64 4.75 9.51
C SER A 67 1.16 5.80 8.52
N ARG A 68 0.65 7.04 8.56
CA ARG A 68 1.14 8.13 7.71
C ARG A 68 2.50 8.63 8.16
N GLU A 69 2.73 8.66 9.47
CA GLU A 69 3.98 9.14 10.06
C GLU A 69 5.16 8.25 9.67
N VAL A 70 4.95 6.94 9.45
CA VAL A 70 5.98 6.03 8.93
C VAL A 70 6.66 6.62 7.68
N PHE A 71 5.88 7.10 6.72
CA PHE A 71 6.41 7.64 5.48
C PHE A 71 7.04 9.04 5.65
N THR A 72 6.57 9.83 6.62
CA THR A 72 7.24 11.10 7.00
C THR A 72 8.60 10.85 7.63
N ILE A 73 8.72 9.83 8.48
CA ILE A 73 10.00 9.45 9.10
C ILE A 73 10.99 8.99 8.02
N LEU A 74 10.55 8.18 7.06
CA LEU A 74 11.40 7.74 5.95
C LEU A 74 11.80 8.88 5.00
N GLU A 75 10.93 9.87 4.78
CA GLU A 75 11.25 11.10 4.04
C GLU A 75 12.34 11.91 4.75
N ASN A 76 12.15 12.17 6.05
CA ASN A 76 13.11 12.93 6.87
C ASN A 76 14.48 12.24 6.97
N ALA A 77 14.50 10.90 6.91
CA ALA A 77 15.73 10.11 6.88
C ALA A 77 16.38 10.05 5.48
N GLY A 78 15.80 10.68 4.45
CA GLY A 78 16.29 10.67 3.07
C GLY A 78 16.13 9.33 2.36
N ILE A 79 15.34 8.39 2.90
CA ILE A 79 15.12 7.06 2.35
C ILE A 79 14.06 7.11 1.23
N LEU A 80 13.05 7.95 1.39
CA LEU A 80 12.05 8.22 0.35
C LEU A 80 12.21 9.64 -0.17
N SER A 81 12.01 9.83 -1.47
CA SER A 81 11.87 11.17 -2.04
C SER A 81 10.59 11.84 -1.53
N PRO A 82 10.54 13.18 -1.46
CA PRO A 82 9.34 13.90 -1.00
C PRO A 82 8.07 13.55 -1.80
N LEU A 83 8.22 13.37 -3.11
CA LEU A 83 7.14 12.98 -4.01
C LEU A 83 6.60 11.57 -3.64
N LEU A 84 7.49 10.60 -3.46
CA LEU A 84 7.10 9.23 -3.12
C LEU A 84 6.48 9.16 -1.72
N ALA A 85 7.07 9.83 -0.74
CA ALA A 85 6.53 9.88 0.62
C ALA A 85 5.12 10.50 0.65
N THR A 86 4.91 11.56 -0.12
CA THR A 86 3.59 12.19 -0.28
C THR A 86 2.57 11.23 -0.88
N ASN A 87 2.94 10.50 -1.94
CA ASN A 87 2.07 9.50 -2.54
C ASN A 87 1.74 8.35 -1.59
N MET A 88 2.71 7.88 -0.80
CA MET A 88 2.48 6.83 0.20
C MET A 88 1.56 7.29 1.34
N ARG A 89 1.69 8.52 1.82
CA ARG A 89 0.74 9.09 2.80
C ARG A 89 -0.68 9.19 2.25
N ARG A 90 -0.83 9.55 0.97
CA ARG A 90 -2.13 9.59 0.26
C ARG A 90 -2.71 8.18 0.08
N MET A 91 -1.88 7.20 -0.26
CA MET A 91 -2.26 5.78 -0.38
C MET A 91 -2.89 5.27 0.92
N ILE A 92 -2.37 5.62 2.09
CA ILE A 92 -2.99 5.26 3.39
C ILE A 92 -4.41 5.83 3.52
N GLY A 93 -4.62 7.08 3.09
CA GLY A 93 -5.96 7.68 3.06
C GLY A 93 -6.89 6.98 2.07
N PHE A 94 -6.39 6.73 0.86
CA PHE A 94 -7.13 6.03 -0.18
C PHE A 94 -7.58 4.64 0.27
N ARG A 95 -6.68 3.82 0.84
CA ARG A 95 -7.01 2.49 1.37
C ARG A 95 -8.20 2.56 2.32
N ASN A 96 -8.20 3.51 3.26
CA ASN A 96 -9.28 3.64 4.23
C ASN A 96 -10.61 4.05 3.56
N ILE A 97 -10.59 4.92 2.55
CA ILE A 97 -11.81 5.32 1.84
C ILE A 97 -12.32 4.15 1.00
N ALA A 98 -11.46 3.53 0.20
CA ALA A 98 -11.80 2.44 -0.70
C ALA A 98 -12.42 1.27 0.05
N ILE A 99 -11.86 0.87 1.21
CA ILE A 99 -12.43 -0.21 2.03
C ILE A 99 -13.79 0.19 2.61
N HIS A 100 -13.90 1.38 3.23
CA HIS A 100 -15.15 1.77 3.89
C HIS A 100 -16.29 2.04 2.91
N GLU A 101 -16.03 2.71 1.78
CA GLU A 101 -17.08 2.98 0.78
C GLU A 101 -17.49 1.71 0.04
N TYR A 102 -16.56 0.78 -0.17
CA TYR A 102 -16.88 -0.50 -0.78
C TYR A 102 -17.68 -1.43 0.14
N GLN A 103 -17.36 -1.50 1.44
CA GLN A 103 -18.11 -2.32 2.41
C GLN A 103 -19.53 -1.82 2.70
N LYS A 104 -19.89 -0.60 2.29
CA LYS A 104 -21.24 -0.04 2.45
C LYS A 104 -22.19 -0.41 1.31
N ASN A 105 -21.65 -0.87 0.18
CA ASN A 105 -22.42 -1.35 -0.97
C ASN A 105 -22.61 -2.86 -0.89
#